data_AF-A0A1Y1ZSI9-F1
#
_entry.id   AF-A0A1Y1ZSI9-F1
#
_cell.length_a   1.000
_cell.length_b   1.000
_cell.length_c   1.000
_cell.angle_alpha   90.00
_cell.angle_beta   90.00
_cell.angle_gamma   90.00
#
_symmetry.space_group_name_H-M   'P 1'
#
loop_
_entity.id
_entity.type
_entity.pdbx_description
1 polymer ?
#
loop_
_entity_poly.entity_id
_entity_poly.type
_entity_poly.pdbx_seq_one_letter_code
_entity_poly.pdbx_strand_id
1 'polypeptide(L)'
;MLGFFRNIFSPLFKLSNHGMDTVLRSKDNIILFGSVGHGKTTILNKICGTNGETAESGFSCTKDIQYGFSLDGDMLLIDFPGLRSTTDIIGHLKKQKNTLKVIPARMICFIIKYDKRYDHLIDSLSQMLKIFYEYRNNITVLVTHSEDCSLTNKEDIKAIFSTQFGIRNVIFTTKDKTPAGQLLNALQKIKNTMENIPKLELLKTRDFLASIKDVFDISVMEERQRYEDEFDETLKKFEDEFKKAENDDLRRAIYFAFKDFKEDLIKRYSETVREKKADFDSIITEVIIFNNIIFNKFNDFTMRAQSQIKVQTNNYESNNLSRYKKCPHCGQIWFKIKGCNSMICGKRTNLKDKICGRYRNYLVQYKQGKIIISCKEIVNNNYNENDREFSGLTEEEKQINVFLNMQGKTKILPVGCGKSFNWNDPMVNDCTEEVERKLNEICLSDYDSGVMNIAVNLGEIEL
;
A
#
# COMPACT_ATOMS: atom_id res chain seq x y z
N MET A 1 16.84 28.07 28.08
CA MET A 1 16.11 26.79 28.00
C MET A 1 16.90 25.72 27.22
N LEU A 2 17.43 26.01 26.02
CA LEU A 2 18.24 25.04 25.22
C LEU A 2 19.43 24.40 25.97
N GLY A 3 20.16 25.15 26.80
CA GLY A 3 21.32 24.63 27.54
C GLY A 3 21.04 23.47 28.52
N PHE A 4 19.78 23.24 28.91
CA PHE A 4 19.44 22.18 29.87
C PHE A 4 19.37 20.77 29.23
N PHE A 5 19.16 20.68 27.92
CA PHE A 5 19.11 19.40 27.21
C PHE A 5 20.50 18.81 26.88
N ARG A 6 21.55 19.62 26.92
CA ARG A 6 22.93 19.23 26.52
C ARG A 6 23.56 18.12 27.38
N ASN A 7 23.06 17.91 28.61
CA ASN A 7 23.64 16.95 29.56
C ASN A 7 22.82 15.67 29.76
N ILE A 8 21.67 15.51 29.11
CA ILE A 8 20.71 14.41 29.39
C ILE A 8 20.69 13.34 28.28
N PHE A 9 21.10 13.68 27.05
CA PHE A 9 21.08 12.76 25.93
C PHE A 9 22.48 12.50 25.36
N SER A 10 22.76 11.22 25.08
CA SER A 10 23.89 10.84 24.22
C SER A 10 23.75 11.55 22.87
N PRO A 11 24.82 12.17 22.32
CA PRO A 11 24.76 12.88 21.04
C PRO A 11 24.44 11.98 19.85
N LEU A 12 24.56 10.66 20.00
CA LEU A 12 23.93 9.65 19.13
C LEU A 12 22.85 8.89 19.91
N PHE A 13 21.64 8.76 19.39
CA PHE A 13 20.59 7.97 20.01
C PHE A 13 19.73 7.18 19.00
N LYS A 14 19.19 6.05 19.46
CA LYS A 14 18.08 5.35 18.80
C LYS A 14 16.76 5.85 19.42
N LEU A 15 15.71 5.98 18.61
CA LEU A 15 14.41 6.44 19.09
C LEU A 15 13.76 5.45 20.07
N SER A 16 13.51 5.94 21.28
CA SER A 16 12.39 5.49 22.12
C SER A 16 11.18 6.40 21.89
N ASN A 17 10.01 6.04 22.40
CA ASN A 17 8.78 6.85 22.25
C ASN A 17 8.96 8.30 22.74
N HIS A 18 9.73 8.54 23.81
CA HIS A 18 10.03 9.89 24.30
C HIS A 18 11.01 10.68 23.41
N GLY A 19 11.87 10.01 22.63
CA GLY A 19 12.73 10.70 21.68
C GLY A 19 11.94 11.32 20.52
N MET A 20 10.80 10.72 20.15
CA MET A 20 10.06 11.12 18.95
C MET A 20 9.46 12.51 19.05
N ASP A 21 8.95 12.91 20.22
CA ASP A 21 8.42 14.26 20.42
C ASP A 21 9.48 15.37 20.31
N THR A 22 10.75 15.04 20.59
CA THR A 22 11.88 15.97 20.42
C THR A 22 12.21 16.13 18.93
N VAL A 23 12.22 15.02 18.20
CA VAL A 23 12.43 14.99 16.74
C VAL A 23 11.31 15.73 16.00
N LEU A 24 10.05 15.50 16.39
CA LEU A 24 8.86 16.17 15.84
C LEU A 24 8.81 17.68 16.11
N ARG A 25 9.37 18.13 17.24
CA ARG A 25 9.43 19.56 17.61
C ARG A 25 10.62 20.30 17.00
N SER A 26 11.65 19.58 16.54
CA SER A 26 12.76 20.17 15.79
C SER A 26 12.30 20.62 14.41
N LYS A 27 12.54 21.89 14.08
CA LYS A 27 12.20 22.49 12.77
C LYS A 27 13.33 22.41 11.75
N ASP A 28 14.53 22.05 12.20
CA ASP A 28 15.79 22.15 11.45
C ASP A 28 16.42 20.76 11.24
N ASN A 29 15.56 19.79 10.89
CA ASN A 29 15.96 18.42 10.63
C ASN A 29 16.64 18.32 9.26
N ILE A 30 17.80 17.63 9.24
CA ILE A 30 18.59 17.34 8.05
C ILE A 30 18.58 15.82 7.84
N ILE A 31 18.09 15.40 6.68
CA ILE A 31 18.13 14.00 6.25
C ILE A 31 19.47 13.73 5.58
N LEU A 32 20.20 12.69 5.99
CA LEU A 32 21.35 12.16 5.24
C LEU A 32 20.86 10.99 4.37
N PHE A 33 21.03 11.10 3.05
CA PHE A 33 20.51 10.13 2.08
C PHE A 33 21.57 9.75 1.05
N GLY A 34 21.60 8.49 0.63
CA GLY A 34 22.61 7.96 -0.30
C GLY A 34 22.99 6.51 -0.05
N SER A 35 23.78 5.95 -0.97
CA SER A 35 24.14 4.54 -1.00
C SER A 35 24.97 4.07 0.21
N VAL A 36 25.09 2.75 0.38
CA VAL A 36 26.09 2.14 1.27
C VAL A 36 27.50 2.60 0.86
N GLY A 37 28.41 2.78 1.82
CA GLY A 37 29.80 3.20 1.56
C GLY A 37 30.02 4.67 1.17
N HIS A 38 28.97 5.47 0.95
CA HIS A 38 29.12 6.89 0.57
C HIS A 38 29.57 7.82 1.71
N GLY A 39 29.64 7.32 2.96
CA GLY A 39 30.13 8.07 4.12
C GLY A 39 29.07 8.82 4.94
N LYS A 40 27.77 8.47 4.82
CA LYS A 40 26.68 9.14 5.57
C LYS A 40 26.93 9.15 7.09
N THR A 41 27.17 7.98 7.68
CA THR A 41 27.46 7.81 9.11
C THR A 41 28.76 8.51 9.51
N THR A 42 29.75 8.58 8.62
CA THR A 42 30.99 9.37 8.83
C THR A 42 30.71 10.87 8.90
N ILE A 43 29.79 11.39 8.08
CA ILE A 43 29.33 12.78 8.11
C ILE A 43 28.52 13.07 9.37
N LEU A 44 27.61 12.16 9.76
CA LEU A 44 26.88 12.23 11.04
C LEU A 44 27.87 12.34 12.21
N ASN A 45 28.81 11.39 12.30
CA ASN A 45 29.86 11.36 13.32
C ASN A 45 30.68 12.65 13.39
N LYS A 46 31.14 13.14 12.23
CA LYS A 46 31.90 14.40 12.15
C LYS A 46 31.11 15.61 12.65
N ILE A 47 29.82 15.71 12.33
CA ILE A 47 28.99 16.89 12.65
C ILE A 47 28.47 16.84 14.10
N CYS A 48 28.22 15.64 14.63
CA CYS A 48 27.67 15.43 15.98
C CYS A 48 28.77 15.22 17.04
N GLY A 49 30.03 15.03 16.64
CA GLY A 49 31.14 14.69 17.54
C GLY A 49 31.06 13.26 18.09
N THR A 50 30.46 12.34 17.34
CA THR A 50 30.23 10.95 17.77
C THR A 50 31.17 9.98 17.06
N ASN A 51 31.41 8.82 17.68
CA ASN A 51 32.21 7.73 17.13
C ASN A 51 31.34 6.47 16.91
N GLY A 52 30.18 6.62 16.27
CA GLY A 52 29.32 5.49 15.90
C GLY A 52 30.00 4.60 14.85
N GLU A 53 29.65 3.31 14.82
CA GLU A 53 30.26 2.35 13.91
C GLU A 53 30.07 2.73 12.43
N THR A 54 31.17 2.83 11.68
CA THR A 54 31.16 3.09 10.24
C THR A 54 31.60 1.84 9.47
N ALA A 55 30.79 1.38 8.52
CA ALA A 55 31.18 0.33 7.58
C ALA A 55 32.21 0.87 6.56
N GLU A 56 33.39 0.25 6.49
CA GLU A 56 34.27 0.35 5.30
C GLU A 56 34.03 -0.81 4.32
N SER A 57 33.25 -1.83 4.71
CA SER A 57 32.82 -2.93 3.84
C SER A 57 31.59 -2.56 2.99
N GLY A 58 31.38 -3.27 1.88
CA GLY A 58 30.25 -3.07 0.96
C GLY A 58 28.87 -3.47 1.51
N PHE A 59 28.76 -3.78 2.80
CA PHE A 59 27.52 -4.22 3.46
C PHE A 59 26.95 -3.11 4.35
N SER A 60 25.62 -3.03 4.49
CA SER A 60 24.98 -2.02 5.34
C SER A 60 25.07 -2.41 6.83
N CYS A 61 26.05 -1.86 7.56
CA CYS A 61 26.07 -1.94 9.04
C CYS A 61 24.91 -1.15 9.66
N THR A 62 24.48 -0.05 9.04
CA THR A 62 23.36 0.78 9.49
C THR A 62 22.02 0.10 9.18
N LYS A 63 21.55 -0.75 10.10
CA LYS A 63 20.24 -1.45 10.02
C LYS A 63 19.06 -0.64 10.56
N ASP A 64 19.34 0.36 11.39
CA ASP A 64 18.37 1.25 12.03
C ASP A 64 18.68 2.71 11.68
N ILE A 65 17.67 3.56 11.80
CA ILE A 65 17.81 5.00 11.59
C ILE A 65 18.50 5.59 12.84
N GLN A 66 19.57 6.34 12.61
CA GLN A 66 20.34 7.00 13.66
C GLN A 66 20.03 8.49 13.71
N TYR A 67 20.01 9.03 14.92
CA TYR A 67 19.74 10.44 15.20
C TYR A 67 20.92 11.04 15.95
N GLY A 68 21.34 12.23 15.55
CA GLY A 68 22.33 12.98 16.29
C GLY A 68 22.16 14.49 16.13
N PHE A 69 22.38 15.23 17.21
CA PHE A 69 22.42 16.69 17.16
C PHE A 69 23.80 17.17 16.74
N SER A 70 23.86 18.22 15.93
CA SER A 70 25.11 18.92 15.64
C SER A 70 25.80 19.41 16.93
N LEU A 71 27.12 19.61 16.89
CA LEU A 71 27.93 20.04 18.04
C LEU A 71 27.41 21.33 18.74
N ASP A 72 26.76 22.23 18.00
CA ASP A 72 26.10 23.42 18.55
C ASP A 72 24.70 23.14 19.17
N GLY A 73 24.02 22.08 18.72
CA GLY A 73 22.66 21.71 19.09
C GLY A 73 21.57 22.26 18.17
N ASP A 74 21.92 23.00 17.11
CA ASP A 74 20.97 23.77 16.28
C ASP A 74 20.33 22.96 15.13
N MET A 75 20.81 21.73 14.88
CA MET A 75 20.32 20.88 13.79
C MET A 75 20.27 19.42 14.25
N LEU A 76 19.19 18.74 13.90
CA LEU A 76 19.07 17.29 14.07
C LEU A 76 19.41 16.61 12.74
N LEU A 77 20.45 15.78 12.75
CA LEU A 77 20.85 14.96 11.61
C LEU A 77 20.25 13.56 11.75
N ILE A 78 19.78 13.03 10.63
CA ILE A 78 19.06 11.75 10.55
C ILE A 78 19.77 10.89 9.50
N ASP A 79 20.50 9.86 9.93
CA ASP A 79 21.16 8.91 9.04
C ASP A 79 20.26 7.70 8.78
N PHE A 80 19.95 7.48 7.50
CA PHE A 80 19.16 6.34 7.05
C PHE A 80 20.06 5.16 6.65
N PRO A 81 19.54 3.91 6.74
CA PRO A 81 20.14 2.76 6.06
C PRO A 81 20.48 3.09 4.61
N GLY A 82 21.58 2.53 4.08
CA GLY A 82 22.01 2.86 2.72
C GLY A 82 21.04 2.38 1.64
N LEU A 83 20.89 3.18 0.58
CA LEU A 83 20.35 2.67 -0.68
C LEU A 83 21.24 1.51 -1.16
N ARG A 84 20.61 0.46 -1.71
CA ARG A 84 21.26 -0.79 -2.14
C ARG A 84 21.87 -1.65 -1.01
N SER A 85 21.21 -1.73 0.15
CA SER A 85 21.49 -2.86 1.07
C SER A 85 21.18 -4.18 0.35
N THR A 86 22.08 -5.16 0.40
CA THR A 86 21.85 -6.51 -0.17
C THR A 86 20.93 -7.37 0.69
N THR A 87 20.61 -6.94 1.91
CA THR A 87 19.73 -7.63 2.85
C THR A 87 18.67 -6.67 3.41
N ASP A 88 17.48 -7.20 3.71
CA ASP A 88 16.30 -6.47 4.21
C ASP A 88 16.00 -5.16 3.45
N ILE A 89 15.97 -5.22 2.11
CA ILE A 89 15.64 -4.06 1.27
C ILE A 89 14.28 -3.48 1.67
N ILE A 90 13.26 -4.34 1.80
CA ILE A 90 11.88 -3.90 2.09
C ILE A 90 11.76 -3.29 3.49
N GLY A 91 12.38 -3.88 4.53
CA GLY A 91 12.37 -3.33 5.88
C GLY A 91 13.07 -1.98 5.96
N HIS A 92 14.24 -1.84 5.33
CA HIS A 92 14.93 -0.54 5.24
C HIS A 92 14.08 0.52 4.53
N LEU A 93 13.44 0.19 3.40
CA LEU A 93 12.59 1.12 2.66
C LEU A 93 11.31 1.49 3.43
N LYS A 94 10.71 0.53 4.14
CA LYS A 94 9.53 0.78 5.00
C LYS A 94 9.90 1.67 6.18
N LYS A 95 11.04 1.43 6.84
CA LYS A 95 11.60 2.31 7.88
C LYS A 95 11.82 3.73 7.33
N GLN A 96 12.55 3.86 6.21
CA GLN A 96 12.81 5.13 5.54
C GLN A 96 11.50 5.89 5.24
N LYS A 97 10.58 5.29 4.48
CA LYS A 97 9.30 5.89 4.10
C LYS A 97 8.47 6.33 5.32
N ASN A 98 8.36 5.48 6.35
CA ASN A 98 7.56 5.80 7.54
C ASN A 98 8.17 6.98 8.31
N THR A 99 9.48 7.05 8.43
CA THR A 99 10.17 8.17 9.08
C THR A 99 10.07 9.45 8.25
N LEU A 100 10.24 9.38 6.92
CA LEU A 100 10.09 10.53 6.03
C LEU A 100 8.68 11.13 6.07
N LYS A 101 7.64 10.30 6.23
CA LYS A 101 6.25 10.77 6.41
C LYS A 101 6.03 11.57 7.70
N VAL A 102 6.74 11.25 8.76
CA VAL A 102 6.47 11.75 10.12
C VAL A 102 7.41 12.90 10.49
N ILE A 103 8.65 12.90 10.00
CA ILE A 103 9.63 13.93 10.33
C ILE A 103 9.58 15.08 9.32
N PRO A 104 9.30 16.32 9.74
CA PRO A 104 9.42 17.50 8.88
C PRO A 104 10.90 17.77 8.61
N ALA A 105 11.34 17.66 7.36
CA ALA A 105 12.74 17.84 6.98
C ALA A 105 12.95 19.16 6.27
N ARG A 106 13.88 19.98 6.78
CA ARG A 106 14.21 21.28 6.17
C ARG A 106 15.19 21.12 5.01
N MET A 107 16.12 20.18 5.11
CA MET A 107 17.15 19.92 4.11
C MET A 107 17.34 18.41 3.90
N ILE A 108 17.56 18.02 2.65
CA ILE A 108 17.92 16.65 2.26
C ILE A 108 19.35 16.68 1.72
N CYS A 109 20.27 16.08 2.48
CA CYS A 109 21.67 15.96 2.15
C CYS A 109 21.93 14.67 1.36
N PHE A 110 22.11 14.80 0.05
CA PHE A 110 22.51 13.72 -0.83
C PHE A 110 24.02 13.48 -0.71
N ILE A 111 24.40 12.36 -0.11
CA ILE A 111 25.78 11.99 0.11
C ILE A 111 26.24 11.12 -1.07
N ILE A 112 27.12 11.68 -1.90
CA ILE A 112 27.68 11.02 -3.09
C ILE A 112 29.18 10.84 -2.88
N LYS A 113 29.68 9.61 -3.01
CA LYS A 113 31.12 9.39 -3.10
C LYS A 113 31.63 9.87 -4.44
N TYR A 114 32.67 10.70 -4.45
CA TYR A 114 33.41 10.98 -5.67
C TYR A 114 34.10 9.70 -6.14
N ASP A 115 33.91 9.39 -7.42
CA ASP A 115 34.65 8.36 -8.15
C ASP A 115 35.46 9.06 -9.25
N LYS A 116 36.56 8.44 -9.68
CA LYS A 116 37.43 8.95 -10.75
C LYS A 116 36.68 9.14 -12.08
N ARG A 117 35.53 8.45 -12.24
CA ARG A 117 34.63 8.60 -13.38
C ARG A 117 33.44 9.49 -13.01
N TYR A 118 33.38 10.65 -13.66
CA TYR A 118 32.33 11.65 -13.48
C TYR A 118 30.91 11.09 -13.66
N ASP A 119 30.73 10.18 -14.64
CA ASP A 119 29.45 9.55 -14.97
C ASP A 119 28.77 8.91 -13.75
N HIS A 120 29.53 8.21 -12.89
CA HIS A 120 28.99 7.55 -11.70
C HIS A 120 28.42 8.52 -10.65
N LEU A 121 28.98 9.73 -10.58
CA LEU A 121 28.50 10.79 -9.70
C LEU A 121 27.20 11.43 -10.26
N ILE A 122 27.06 11.51 -11.59
CA ILE A 122 25.84 11.92 -12.27
C ILE A 122 24.74 10.86 -12.14
N ASP A 123 25.06 9.58 -12.37
CA ASP A 123 24.12 8.47 -12.21
C ASP A 123 23.59 8.40 -10.78
N SER A 124 24.48 8.50 -9.78
CA SER A 124 24.12 8.52 -8.36
C SER A 124 23.17 9.67 -8.03
N LEU A 125 23.44 10.88 -8.53
CA LEU A 125 22.57 12.04 -8.33
C LEU A 125 21.21 11.82 -9.01
N SER A 126 21.21 11.38 -10.27
CA SER A 126 20.01 11.10 -11.07
C SER A 126 19.11 10.06 -10.41
N GLN A 127 19.68 8.96 -9.88
CA GLN A 127 18.92 7.95 -9.15
C GLN A 127 18.23 8.49 -7.90
N MET A 128 18.93 9.30 -7.09
CA MET A 128 18.33 9.90 -5.89
C MET A 128 17.31 11.01 -6.22
N LEU A 129 17.56 11.80 -7.27
CA LEU A 129 16.63 12.84 -7.71
C LEU A 129 15.30 12.28 -8.20
N LYS A 130 15.25 11.07 -8.79
CA LYS A 130 13.97 10.42 -9.15
C LYS A 130 13.01 10.28 -7.97
N ILE A 131 13.52 10.24 -6.74
CA ILE A 131 12.72 10.20 -5.50
C ILE A 131 12.30 11.60 -5.05
N PHE A 132 13.22 12.57 -5.09
CA PHE A 132 13.07 13.86 -4.41
C PHE A 132 13.05 15.09 -5.34
N TYR A 133 12.80 14.92 -6.65
CA TYR A 133 12.86 16.01 -7.64
C TYR A 133 11.92 17.19 -7.32
N GLU A 134 10.74 16.92 -6.77
CA GLU A 134 9.80 17.94 -6.29
C GLU A 134 10.41 18.81 -5.17
N TYR A 135 11.32 18.24 -4.38
CA TYR A 135 12.02 18.87 -3.25
C TYR A 135 13.41 19.42 -3.60
N ARG A 136 13.77 19.54 -4.89
CA ARG A 136 15.12 19.95 -5.34
C ARG A 136 15.66 21.24 -4.73
N ASN A 137 14.80 22.18 -4.35
CA ASN A 137 15.19 23.43 -3.68
C ASN A 137 15.67 23.20 -2.23
N ASN A 138 15.28 22.09 -1.61
CA ASN A 138 15.70 21.65 -0.27
C ASN A 138 16.86 20.62 -0.32
N ILE A 139 17.36 20.27 -1.52
CA ILE A 139 18.46 19.32 -1.68
C ILE A 139 19.81 20.05 -1.60
N THR A 140 20.73 19.44 -0.88
CA THR A 140 22.16 19.80 -0.88
C THR A 140 22.97 18.55 -1.16
N VAL A 141 23.89 18.59 -2.13
CA VAL A 141 24.74 17.44 -2.44
C VAL A 141 26.08 17.57 -1.70
N LEU A 142 26.43 16.57 -0.91
CA LEU A 142 27.73 16.45 -0.26
C LEU A 142 28.55 15.42 -1.03
N VAL A 143 29.57 15.90 -1.74
CA VAL A 143 30.54 15.07 -2.46
C VAL A 143 31.64 14.68 -1.48
N THR A 144 31.64 13.41 -1.04
CA THR A 144 32.66 12.82 -0.17
C THR A 144 33.83 12.26 -0.98
N HIS A 145 34.95 11.93 -0.33
CA HIS A 145 36.18 11.48 -0.99
C HIS A 145 36.73 12.51 -2.02
N SER A 146 36.44 13.80 -1.81
CA SER A 146 36.77 14.87 -2.77
C SER A 146 38.26 15.27 -2.80
N GLU A 147 39.10 14.55 -2.06
CA GLU A 147 40.55 14.48 -2.21
C GLU A 147 40.99 13.85 -3.54
N ASP A 148 40.19 12.93 -4.11
CA ASP A 148 40.45 12.28 -5.39
C ASP A 148 40.05 13.13 -6.62
N CYS A 149 39.44 14.31 -6.40
CA CYS A 149 39.07 15.26 -7.46
C CYS A 149 40.27 15.96 -8.14
N SER A 150 41.50 15.44 -8.05
CA SER A 150 42.70 16.09 -8.60
C SER A 150 42.66 16.27 -10.12
N LEU A 151 41.83 15.50 -10.83
CA LEU A 151 41.67 15.51 -12.28
C LEU A 151 40.42 16.27 -12.77
N THR A 152 39.57 16.78 -11.87
CA THR A 152 38.28 17.39 -12.26
C THR A 152 37.98 18.63 -11.41
N ASN A 153 37.75 19.76 -12.08
CA ASN A 153 37.46 21.02 -11.41
C ASN A 153 36.12 20.94 -10.67
N LYS A 154 36.14 21.32 -9.39
CA LYS A 154 34.96 21.32 -8.51
C LYS A 154 33.89 22.32 -8.98
N GLU A 155 34.29 23.40 -9.64
CA GLU A 155 33.35 24.37 -10.22
C GLU A 155 32.63 23.82 -11.46
N ASP A 156 33.27 22.97 -12.27
CA ASP A 156 32.62 22.32 -13.42
C ASP A 156 31.52 21.34 -12.94
N ILE A 157 31.82 20.55 -11.90
CA ILE A 157 30.85 19.65 -11.25
C ILE A 157 29.64 20.45 -10.72
N LYS A 158 29.88 21.58 -10.05
CA LYS A 158 28.81 22.50 -9.59
C LYS A 158 28.01 23.08 -10.75
N ALA A 159 28.68 23.53 -11.81
CA ALA A 159 28.04 24.11 -12.98
C ALA A 159 27.11 23.09 -13.64
N ILE A 160 27.53 21.83 -13.77
CA ILE A 160 26.71 20.76 -14.33
C ILE A 160 25.54 20.39 -13.39
N PHE A 161 25.77 20.25 -12.08
CA PHE A 161 24.69 20.03 -11.10
C PHE A 161 23.65 21.15 -11.12
N SER A 162 24.08 22.41 -11.28
CA SER A 162 23.17 23.55 -11.39
C SER A 162 22.44 23.61 -12.73
N THR A 163 23.10 23.28 -13.85
CA THR A 163 22.52 23.40 -15.21
C THR A 163 21.65 22.22 -15.61
N GLN A 164 22.08 20.99 -15.34
CA GLN A 164 21.33 19.78 -15.71
C GLN A 164 20.24 19.42 -14.69
N PHE A 165 20.50 19.62 -13.39
CA PHE A 165 19.62 19.16 -12.30
C PHE A 165 18.96 20.27 -11.50
N GLY A 166 19.34 21.53 -11.71
CA GLY A 166 18.87 22.67 -10.92
C GLY A 166 19.41 22.71 -9.48
N ILE A 167 20.44 21.90 -9.16
CA ILE A 167 20.99 21.78 -7.82
C ILE A 167 22.15 22.76 -7.64
N ARG A 168 21.89 23.85 -6.89
CA ARG A 168 22.87 24.91 -6.62
C ARG A 168 23.74 24.63 -5.39
N ASN A 169 23.22 23.87 -4.44
CA ASN A 169 23.84 23.63 -3.14
C ASN A 169 24.75 22.39 -3.21
N VAL A 170 26.06 22.59 -3.38
CA VAL A 170 27.05 21.51 -3.47
C VAL A 170 28.22 21.78 -2.54
N ILE A 171 28.49 20.84 -1.64
CA ILE A 171 29.60 20.87 -0.67
C ILE A 171 30.57 19.75 -1.01
N PHE A 172 31.85 20.06 -1.15
CA PHE A 172 32.92 19.07 -1.26
C PHE A 172 33.54 18.85 0.12
N THR A 173 33.64 17.60 0.54
CA THR A 173 34.15 17.21 1.86
C THR A 173 35.08 16.00 1.75
N THR A 174 35.88 15.80 2.79
CA THR A 174 36.92 14.76 2.91
C THR A 174 36.85 14.19 4.34
N LYS A 175 37.32 12.95 4.55
CA LYS A 175 37.30 12.32 5.88
C LYS A 175 38.16 13.11 6.88
N ASP A 176 39.34 13.57 6.45
CA ASP A 176 40.33 14.14 7.39
C ASP A 176 40.66 15.63 7.14
N LYS A 177 40.59 16.14 5.90
CA LYS A 177 41.03 17.51 5.57
C LYS A 177 39.97 18.59 5.79
N THR A 178 38.68 18.23 5.89
CA THR A 178 37.57 19.17 6.09
C THR A 178 37.16 19.19 7.57
N PRO A 179 37.45 20.26 8.35
CA PRO A 179 37.12 20.29 9.77
C PRO A 179 35.61 20.25 10.03
N ALA A 180 35.20 19.64 11.14
CA ALA A 180 33.80 19.53 11.55
C ALA A 180 33.06 20.89 11.53
N GLY A 181 33.66 21.91 12.16
CA GLY A 181 33.11 23.27 12.18
C GLY A 181 32.97 23.93 10.80
N GLN A 182 33.84 23.61 9.83
CA GLN A 182 33.71 24.14 8.47
C GLN A 182 32.49 23.53 7.77
N LEU A 183 32.31 22.21 7.88
CA LEU A 183 31.17 21.50 7.29
C LEU A 183 29.85 21.92 7.95
N LEU A 184 29.84 22.04 9.27
CA LEU A 184 28.71 22.52 10.08
C LEU A 184 28.27 23.93 9.65
N ASN A 185 29.21 24.89 9.60
CA ASN A 185 28.96 26.26 9.16
C ASN A 185 28.43 26.32 7.71
N ALA A 186 28.91 25.46 6.81
CA ALA A 186 28.45 25.41 5.42
C ALA A 186 26.99 24.92 5.33
N LEU A 187 26.65 23.85 6.08
CA LEU A 187 25.29 23.31 6.14
C LEU A 187 24.32 24.30 6.78
N GLN A 188 24.72 25.01 7.84
CA GLN A 188 23.89 26.06 8.46
C GLN A 188 23.58 27.20 7.50
N LYS A 189 24.60 27.72 6.78
CA LYS A 189 24.40 28.80 5.79
C LYS A 189 23.36 28.40 4.73
N ILE A 190 23.45 27.18 4.22
CA ILE A 190 22.52 26.65 3.21
C ILE A 190 21.13 26.38 3.82
N LYS A 191 21.04 25.73 4.99
CA LYS A 191 19.77 25.52 5.73
C LYS A 191 19.01 26.84 5.91
N ASN A 192 19.73 27.90 6.29
CA ASN A 192 19.13 29.20 6.59
C ASN A 192 18.59 29.92 5.35
N THR A 193 19.03 29.55 4.13
CA THR A 193 18.42 30.02 2.86
C THR A 193 17.21 29.19 2.41
N MET A 194 16.88 28.08 3.08
CA MET A 194 15.69 27.27 2.77
C MET A 194 14.48 27.81 3.54
N GLU A 195 13.60 28.52 2.85
CA GLU A 195 12.41 29.16 3.41
C GLU A 195 11.30 28.17 3.77
N ASN A 196 11.10 27.14 2.93
CA ASN A 196 10.01 26.18 3.06
C ASN A 196 10.50 24.85 3.65
N ILE A 197 9.76 24.31 4.63
CA ILE A 197 9.91 22.93 5.11
C ILE A 197 8.94 22.06 4.32
N PRO A 198 9.40 21.22 3.38
CA PRO A 198 8.52 20.36 2.61
C PRO A 198 7.82 19.31 3.48
N LYS A 199 6.51 19.16 3.27
CA LYS A 199 5.76 17.97 3.71
C LYS A 199 6.12 16.80 2.80
N LEU A 200 7.02 15.93 3.27
CA LEU A 200 7.42 14.70 2.58
C LEU A 200 6.31 13.61 2.56
N GLU A 201 5.12 13.93 3.07
CA GLU A 201 3.88 13.12 2.99
C GLU A 201 3.59 12.62 1.56
N LEU A 202 3.97 13.41 0.54
CA LEU A 202 3.75 13.14 -0.88
C LEU A 202 4.77 12.20 -1.55
N LEU A 203 5.70 11.59 -0.81
CA LEU A 203 6.52 10.50 -1.33
C LEU A 203 5.65 9.29 -1.70
N LYS A 204 5.13 9.30 -2.94
CA LYS A 204 4.35 8.22 -3.52
C LYS A 204 5.18 6.95 -3.47
N THR A 205 4.60 5.90 -2.87
CA THR A 205 5.25 4.60 -2.73
C THR A 205 5.82 4.09 -4.05
N ARG A 206 5.10 4.34 -5.15
CA ARG A 206 5.52 3.99 -6.50
C ARG A 206 6.85 4.64 -6.87
N ASP A 207 7.04 5.93 -6.64
CA ASP A 207 8.21 6.67 -7.12
C ASP A 207 9.46 6.38 -6.25
N PHE A 208 9.24 6.16 -4.94
CA PHE A 208 10.26 5.69 -3.99
C PHE A 208 10.70 4.23 -4.23
N LEU A 209 9.85 3.39 -4.82
CA LEU A 209 10.20 2.04 -5.28
C LEU A 209 10.82 2.09 -6.70
N ALA A 210 10.28 2.93 -7.59
CA ALA A 210 10.71 3.09 -8.98
C ALA A 210 12.16 3.57 -9.14
N SER A 211 12.65 4.37 -8.18
CA SER A 211 14.04 4.81 -8.10
C SER A 211 15.04 3.67 -7.86
N ILE A 212 14.58 2.57 -7.27
CA ILE A 212 15.37 1.38 -6.98
C ILE A 212 15.36 0.47 -8.21
N LYS A 213 15.53 1.07 -9.39
CA LYS A 213 15.31 0.38 -10.66
C LYS A 213 16.29 -0.78 -10.89
N ASP A 214 17.42 -0.74 -10.21
CA ASP A 214 18.44 -1.80 -10.18
C ASP A 214 18.04 -3.03 -9.33
N VAL A 215 16.90 -2.98 -8.62
CA VAL A 215 16.25 -4.13 -7.94
C VAL A 215 15.11 -4.71 -8.79
N PHE A 216 14.67 -4.01 -9.85
CA PHE A 216 13.73 -4.59 -10.81
C PHE A 216 14.47 -5.44 -11.81
N ASP A 217 14.36 -6.75 -11.59
CA ASP A 217 14.67 -7.73 -12.59
C ASP A 217 13.84 -7.46 -13.86
N ILE A 218 14.54 -7.19 -14.96
CA ILE A 218 13.95 -6.88 -16.27
C ILE A 218 13.08 -8.06 -16.75
N SER A 219 13.39 -9.29 -16.35
CA SER A 219 12.67 -10.53 -16.74
C SER A 219 11.16 -10.52 -16.43
N VAL A 220 10.76 -9.75 -15.41
CA VAL A 220 9.37 -9.63 -14.92
C VAL A 220 8.76 -8.25 -15.17
N MET A 221 9.50 -7.28 -15.72
CA MET A 221 8.97 -5.94 -15.97
C MET A 221 7.86 -5.92 -17.02
N GLU A 222 8.01 -6.67 -18.12
CA GLU A 222 6.99 -6.77 -19.17
C GLU A 222 5.72 -7.47 -18.67
N GLU A 223 5.89 -8.53 -17.86
CA GLU A 223 4.77 -9.19 -17.17
C GLU A 223 4.04 -8.20 -16.27
N ARG A 224 4.78 -7.49 -15.41
CA ARG A 224 4.19 -6.50 -14.48
C ARG A 224 3.40 -5.46 -15.24
N GLN A 225 3.95 -4.89 -16.32
CA GLN A 225 3.24 -3.90 -17.13
C GLN A 225 1.94 -4.49 -17.69
N ARG A 226 1.97 -5.72 -18.24
CA ARG A 226 0.75 -6.41 -18.73
C ARG A 226 -0.31 -6.57 -17.64
N TYR A 227 0.09 -6.94 -16.42
CA TYR A 227 -0.83 -7.08 -15.29
C TYR A 227 -1.32 -5.71 -14.74
N GLU A 228 -0.50 -4.65 -14.79
CA GLU A 228 -0.93 -3.29 -14.46
C GLU A 228 -1.92 -2.72 -15.49
N ASP A 229 -1.72 -3.02 -16.77
CA ASP A 229 -2.62 -2.65 -17.87
C ASP A 229 -3.95 -3.43 -17.78
N GLU A 230 -3.90 -4.73 -17.46
CA GLU A 230 -5.10 -5.55 -17.17
C GLU A 230 -5.90 -4.95 -16.01
N PHE A 231 -5.22 -4.49 -14.95
CA PHE A 231 -5.88 -3.81 -13.84
C PHE A 231 -6.53 -2.49 -14.26
N ASP A 232 -5.83 -1.66 -15.03
CA ASP A 232 -6.34 -0.33 -15.43
C ASP A 232 -7.50 -0.41 -16.44
N GLU A 233 -7.48 -1.41 -17.34
CA GLU A 233 -8.63 -1.69 -18.22
C GLU A 233 -9.83 -2.21 -17.40
N THR A 234 -9.57 -3.12 -16.46
CA THR A 234 -10.62 -3.71 -15.61
C THR A 234 -11.21 -2.67 -14.66
N LEU A 235 -10.40 -1.82 -14.04
CA LEU A 235 -10.81 -0.71 -13.19
C LEU A 235 -11.80 0.21 -13.92
N LYS A 236 -11.53 0.60 -15.18
CA LYS A 236 -12.45 1.42 -15.98
C LYS A 236 -13.81 0.75 -16.16
N LYS A 237 -13.84 -0.56 -16.47
CA LYS A 237 -15.08 -1.33 -16.59
C LYS A 237 -15.86 -1.34 -15.27
N PHE A 238 -15.17 -1.55 -14.14
CA PHE A 238 -15.80 -1.52 -12.82
C PHE A 238 -16.32 -0.13 -12.45
N GLU A 239 -15.58 0.95 -12.76
CA GLU A 239 -16.05 2.33 -12.57
C GLU A 239 -17.29 2.65 -13.40
N ASP A 240 -17.36 2.19 -14.64
CA ASP A 240 -18.50 2.46 -15.52
C ASP A 240 -19.75 1.67 -15.10
N GLU A 241 -19.62 0.40 -14.69
CA GLU A 241 -20.74 -0.35 -14.09
C GLU A 241 -21.16 0.24 -12.74
N PHE A 242 -20.21 0.72 -11.93
CA PHE A 242 -20.50 1.37 -10.66
C PHE A 242 -21.30 2.67 -10.82
N LYS A 243 -21.00 3.48 -11.85
CA LYS A 243 -21.77 4.69 -12.22
C LYS A 243 -23.19 4.35 -12.69
N LYS A 244 -23.36 3.24 -13.42
CA LYS A 244 -24.67 2.76 -13.92
C LYS A 244 -25.55 2.15 -12.83
N ALA A 245 -24.98 1.77 -11.69
CA ALA A 245 -25.69 1.05 -10.64
C ALA A 245 -26.81 1.90 -10.00
N GLU A 246 -28.06 1.43 -10.18
CA GLU A 246 -29.31 2.08 -9.75
C GLU A 246 -29.47 2.20 -8.22
N ASN A 247 -28.77 1.35 -7.44
CA ASN A 247 -28.91 1.28 -5.98
C ASN A 247 -27.60 0.90 -5.27
N ASP A 248 -27.54 1.19 -3.97
CA ASP A 248 -26.35 0.97 -3.12
C ASP A 248 -25.93 -0.50 -3.03
N ASP A 249 -26.88 -1.44 -3.13
CA ASP A 249 -26.59 -2.87 -3.00
C ASP A 249 -25.92 -3.43 -4.26
N LEU A 250 -26.32 -2.98 -5.45
CA LEU A 250 -25.58 -3.26 -6.68
C LEU A 250 -24.19 -2.61 -6.66
N ARG A 251 -24.04 -1.38 -6.14
CA ARG A 251 -22.73 -0.74 -5.94
C ARG A 251 -21.83 -1.53 -5.00
N ARG A 252 -22.35 -2.03 -3.88
CA ARG A 252 -21.63 -2.92 -2.95
C ARG A 252 -21.20 -4.21 -3.64
N ALA A 253 -22.08 -4.85 -4.40
CA ALA A 253 -21.77 -6.08 -5.12
C ALA A 253 -20.65 -5.87 -6.17
N ILE A 254 -20.67 -4.74 -6.90
CA ILE A 254 -19.64 -4.33 -7.85
C ILE A 254 -18.31 -4.06 -7.12
N TYR A 255 -18.34 -3.36 -5.98
CA TYR A 255 -17.14 -3.11 -5.15
C TYR A 255 -16.49 -4.41 -4.65
N PHE A 256 -17.28 -5.36 -4.12
CA PHE A 256 -16.74 -6.65 -3.68
C PHE A 256 -16.20 -7.47 -4.84
N ALA A 257 -16.90 -7.53 -5.98
CA ALA A 257 -16.39 -8.22 -7.17
C ALA A 257 -15.06 -7.61 -7.70
N PHE A 258 -14.86 -6.29 -7.57
CA PHE A 258 -13.57 -5.66 -7.92
C PHE A 258 -12.48 -5.99 -6.90
N LYS A 259 -12.81 -6.04 -5.61
CA LYS A 259 -11.90 -6.48 -4.56
C LYS A 259 -11.41 -7.91 -4.81
N ASP A 260 -12.34 -8.82 -5.16
CA ASP A 260 -12.02 -10.22 -5.45
C ASP A 260 -11.12 -10.33 -6.70
N PHE A 261 -11.41 -9.58 -7.77
CA PHE A 261 -10.53 -9.46 -8.94
C PHE A 261 -9.13 -8.96 -8.56
N LYS A 262 -9.02 -7.98 -7.66
CA LYS A 262 -7.74 -7.43 -7.20
C LYS A 262 -6.90 -8.50 -6.48
N GLU A 263 -7.50 -9.36 -5.65
CA GLU A 263 -6.76 -10.45 -5.01
C GLU A 263 -6.36 -11.56 -6.01
N ASP A 264 -7.25 -11.92 -6.95
CA ASP A 264 -6.95 -12.88 -8.04
C ASP A 264 -5.77 -12.42 -8.90
N LEU A 265 -5.76 -11.14 -9.30
CA LEU A 265 -4.69 -10.57 -10.12
C LEU A 265 -3.33 -10.64 -9.41
N ILE A 266 -3.29 -10.35 -8.10
CA ILE A 266 -2.08 -10.45 -7.27
C ILE A 266 -1.63 -11.91 -7.15
N LYS A 267 -2.57 -12.86 -7.02
CA LYS A 267 -2.27 -14.31 -6.99
C LYS A 267 -1.63 -14.76 -8.31
N ARG A 268 -2.30 -14.50 -9.45
CA ARG A 268 -1.79 -14.85 -10.79
C ARG A 268 -0.41 -14.25 -11.05
N TYR A 269 -0.21 -12.98 -10.71
CA TYR A 269 1.09 -12.34 -10.83
C TYR A 269 2.16 -12.99 -9.94
N SER A 270 1.81 -13.38 -8.71
CA SER A 270 2.72 -14.10 -7.80
C SER A 270 3.12 -15.48 -8.32
N GLU A 271 2.27 -16.13 -9.12
CA GLU A 271 2.56 -17.39 -9.80
C GLU A 271 3.52 -17.15 -10.98
N THR A 272 3.22 -16.20 -11.87
CA THR A 272 4.12 -15.81 -12.98
C THR A 272 5.51 -15.37 -12.51
N VAL A 273 5.61 -14.63 -11.40
CA VAL A 273 6.91 -14.23 -10.83
C VAL A 273 7.67 -15.44 -10.27
N ARG A 274 6.98 -16.42 -9.67
CA ARG A 274 7.59 -17.68 -9.18
C ARG A 274 8.16 -18.53 -10.31
N GLU A 275 7.53 -18.51 -11.48
CA GLU A 275 8.02 -19.23 -12.66
C GLU A 275 9.29 -18.60 -13.26
N LYS A 276 9.43 -17.27 -13.19
CA LYS A 276 10.55 -16.54 -13.79
C LYS A 276 11.75 -16.30 -12.86
N LYS A 277 11.57 -16.35 -11.54
CA LYS A 277 12.63 -16.05 -10.56
C LYS A 277 13.03 -17.27 -9.74
N ALA A 278 14.34 -17.45 -9.58
CA ALA A 278 14.92 -18.59 -8.86
C ALA A 278 14.99 -18.39 -7.33
N ASP A 279 15.03 -17.14 -6.84
CA ASP A 279 15.20 -16.84 -5.42
C ASP A 279 13.93 -16.27 -4.77
N PHE A 280 13.66 -16.74 -3.54
CA PHE A 280 12.42 -16.47 -2.81
C PHE A 280 12.28 -15.00 -2.37
N ASP A 281 13.40 -14.34 -2.05
CA ASP A 281 13.39 -12.94 -1.59
C ASP A 281 13.07 -11.97 -2.74
N SER A 282 13.55 -12.23 -3.95
CA SER A 282 13.23 -11.48 -5.17
C SER A 282 11.80 -11.72 -5.65
N ILE A 283 11.24 -12.92 -5.42
CA ILE A 283 9.81 -13.21 -5.60
C ILE A 283 8.97 -12.37 -4.62
N ILE A 284 9.26 -12.44 -3.32
CA ILE A 284 8.53 -11.69 -2.28
C ILE A 284 8.62 -10.18 -2.55
N THR A 285 9.79 -9.67 -2.88
CA THR A 285 10.02 -8.24 -3.17
C THR A 285 9.18 -7.78 -4.35
N GLU A 286 9.18 -8.54 -5.44
CA GLU A 286 8.42 -8.22 -6.65
C GLU A 286 6.90 -8.19 -6.39
N VAL A 287 6.38 -9.23 -5.72
CA VAL A 287 4.94 -9.36 -5.39
C VAL A 287 4.50 -8.26 -4.42
N ILE A 288 5.33 -7.91 -3.43
CA ILE A 288 5.05 -6.78 -2.52
C ILE A 288 5.00 -5.46 -3.30
N ILE A 289 5.89 -5.25 -4.27
CA ILE A 289 5.92 -4.01 -5.04
C ILE A 289 4.69 -3.90 -5.94
N PHE A 290 4.33 -4.97 -6.67
CA PHE A 290 3.11 -5.01 -7.47
C PHE A 290 1.85 -4.82 -6.61
N ASN A 291 1.71 -5.56 -5.51
CA ASN A 291 0.59 -5.40 -4.58
C ASN A 291 0.48 -3.96 -4.07
N ASN A 292 1.59 -3.30 -3.72
CA ASN A 292 1.56 -1.87 -3.34
C ASN A 292 1.06 -0.96 -4.47
N ILE A 293 1.46 -1.21 -5.73
CA ILE A 293 1.00 -0.41 -6.89
C ILE A 293 -0.52 -0.58 -7.08
N ILE A 294 -0.98 -1.84 -7.14
CA ILE A 294 -2.39 -2.21 -7.29
C ILE A 294 -3.24 -1.70 -6.12
N PHE A 295 -2.75 -1.81 -4.88
CA PHE A 295 -3.43 -1.31 -3.68
C PHE A 295 -3.67 0.20 -3.70
N ASN A 296 -2.70 1.00 -4.17
CA ASN A 296 -2.90 2.45 -4.29
C ASN A 296 -4.02 2.76 -5.31
N LYS A 297 -3.97 2.15 -6.50
CA LYS A 297 -5.01 2.31 -7.54
C LYS A 297 -6.40 1.85 -7.04
N PHE A 298 -6.45 0.74 -6.30
CA PHE A 298 -7.67 0.20 -5.68
C PHE A 298 -8.22 1.11 -4.57
N ASN A 299 -7.36 1.76 -3.78
CA ASN A 299 -7.80 2.68 -2.73
C ASN A 299 -8.45 3.94 -3.31
N ASP A 300 -7.93 4.49 -4.41
CA ASP A 300 -8.54 5.63 -5.10
C ASP A 300 -9.99 5.29 -5.55
N PHE A 301 -10.20 4.08 -6.09
CA PHE A 301 -11.54 3.56 -6.37
C PHE A 301 -12.36 3.37 -5.09
N THR A 302 -11.77 2.79 -4.03
CA THR A 302 -12.44 2.52 -2.75
C THR A 302 -13.00 3.78 -2.12
N MET A 303 -12.22 4.87 -2.07
CA MET A 303 -12.66 6.16 -1.55
C MET A 303 -13.81 6.76 -2.38
N ARG A 304 -13.77 6.62 -3.71
CA ARG A 304 -14.87 7.02 -4.61
C ARG A 304 -16.12 6.16 -4.41
N ALA A 305 -15.94 4.86 -4.22
CA ALA A 305 -17.03 3.91 -4.05
C ALA A 305 -17.72 4.07 -2.69
N GLN A 306 -16.95 4.24 -1.61
CA GLN A 306 -17.45 4.46 -0.25
C GLN A 306 -18.22 5.78 -0.09
N SER A 307 -17.83 6.84 -0.81
CA SER A 307 -18.59 8.10 -0.79
C SER A 307 -19.93 8.04 -1.54
N GLN A 308 -20.13 7.02 -2.38
CA GLN A 308 -21.33 6.85 -3.23
C GLN A 308 -22.23 5.68 -2.82
N ILE A 309 -21.68 4.66 -2.17
CA ILE A 309 -22.46 3.68 -1.41
C ILE A 309 -22.90 4.40 -0.14
N LYS A 310 -24.20 4.64 0.05
CA LYS A 310 -24.67 5.13 1.34
C LYS A 310 -24.34 4.09 2.41
N VAL A 311 -23.37 4.40 3.26
CA VAL A 311 -23.00 3.57 4.39
C VAL A 311 -24.10 3.74 5.43
N GLN A 312 -24.93 2.71 5.59
CA GLN A 312 -26.02 2.70 6.58
C GLN A 312 -25.47 2.30 7.95
N THR A 313 -24.50 3.07 8.45
CA THR A 313 -23.77 2.84 9.71
C THR A 313 -24.49 3.36 10.94
N ASN A 314 -25.79 3.59 10.84
CA ASN A 314 -26.49 4.50 11.72
C ASN A 314 -27.31 3.68 12.71
N ASN A 315 -26.99 3.84 14.00
CA ASN A 315 -27.38 2.98 15.12
C ASN A 315 -26.79 1.55 15.13
N TYR A 316 -25.55 1.34 14.66
CA TYR A 316 -24.90 0.01 14.64
C TYR A 316 -23.48 -0.05 15.24
N GLU A 317 -23.30 0.47 16.45
CA GLU A 317 -22.09 0.19 17.23
C GLU A 317 -22.10 -1.24 17.83
N SER A 318 -20.90 -1.81 17.99
CA SER A 318 -20.56 -3.01 18.76
C SER A 318 -20.78 -4.44 18.22
N ASN A 319 -21.36 -4.71 17.04
CA ASN A 319 -21.48 -6.13 16.56
C ASN A 319 -21.60 -6.38 15.03
N ASN A 320 -21.14 -5.43 14.19
CA ASN A 320 -21.53 -5.37 12.77
C ASN A 320 -20.95 -6.48 11.85
N LEU A 321 -19.89 -7.19 12.24
CA LEU A 321 -19.37 -8.33 11.45
C LEU A 321 -20.31 -9.54 11.44
N SER A 322 -21.24 -9.63 12.40
CA SER A 322 -22.32 -10.62 12.42
C SER A 322 -23.33 -10.50 11.27
N ARG A 323 -23.05 -9.68 10.25
CA ARG A 323 -23.94 -9.45 9.09
C ARG A 323 -23.48 -10.10 7.79
N TYR A 324 -22.23 -10.48 7.62
CA TYR A 324 -21.79 -11.23 6.44
C TYR A 324 -21.30 -12.60 6.86
N LYS A 325 -21.70 -13.66 6.14
CA LYS A 325 -21.23 -15.01 6.45
C LYS A 325 -21.07 -15.85 5.18
N LYS A 326 -19.92 -16.49 5.04
CA LYS A 326 -19.64 -17.45 3.98
C LYS A 326 -20.40 -18.74 4.28
N CYS A 327 -21.14 -19.29 3.31
CA CYS A 327 -21.78 -20.58 3.49
C CYS A 327 -20.69 -21.66 3.57
N PRO A 328 -20.62 -22.47 4.65
CA PRO A 328 -19.55 -23.46 4.83
C PRO A 328 -19.64 -24.63 3.84
N HIS A 329 -20.74 -24.74 3.08
CA HIS A 329 -20.98 -25.84 2.14
C HIS A 329 -20.81 -25.49 0.66
N CYS A 330 -20.77 -24.20 0.29
CA CYS A 330 -20.64 -23.76 -1.11
C CYS A 330 -19.90 -22.43 -1.30
N GLY A 331 -19.33 -21.84 -0.24
CA GLY A 331 -18.50 -20.65 -0.33
C GLY A 331 -19.22 -19.33 -0.66
N GLN A 332 -20.53 -19.34 -0.95
CA GLN A 332 -21.31 -18.14 -1.24
C GLN A 332 -21.42 -17.21 -0.02
N ILE A 333 -21.26 -15.90 -0.23
CA ILE A 333 -21.36 -14.90 0.84
C ILE A 333 -22.81 -14.43 0.98
N TRP A 334 -23.33 -14.51 2.20
CA TRP A 334 -24.70 -14.13 2.59
C TRP A 334 -24.72 -12.88 3.47
N PHE A 335 -25.80 -12.12 3.41
CA PHE A 335 -26.04 -10.96 4.27
C PHE A 335 -27.23 -11.18 5.24
N LYS A 336 -27.03 -10.99 6.56
CA LYS A 336 -28.07 -11.13 7.59
C LYS A 336 -28.89 -9.85 7.73
N ILE A 337 -30.04 -9.83 7.03
CA ILE A 337 -31.00 -8.72 7.12
C ILE A 337 -31.62 -8.59 8.51
N LYS A 338 -32.02 -9.69 9.15
CA LYS A 338 -32.63 -9.71 10.51
C LYS A 338 -32.46 -11.06 11.22
N GLY A 339 -32.18 -11.00 12.52
CA GLY A 339 -32.72 -11.88 13.60
C GLY A 339 -32.48 -13.40 13.59
N CYS A 340 -32.41 -14.07 12.44
CA CYS A 340 -32.31 -15.53 12.39
C CYS A 340 -30.90 -16.02 12.68
N ASN A 341 -30.79 -16.91 13.67
CA ASN A 341 -29.54 -17.60 13.99
C ASN A 341 -29.40 -18.91 13.21
N SER A 342 -30.49 -19.53 12.76
CA SER A 342 -30.47 -20.57 11.75
C SER A 342 -30.82 -19.98 10.37
N MET A 343 -29.97 -20.19 9.37
CA MET A 343 -30.29 -19.89 7.98
C MET A 343 -30.14 -21.13 7.12
N ILE A 344 -30.84 -21.15 5.99
CA ILE A 344 -30.65 -22.15 4.93
C ILE A 344 -30.07 -21.40 3.73
N CYS A 345 -28.94 -21.88 3.20
CA CYS A 345 -28.28 -21.27 2.05
C CYS A 345 -29.23 -21.25 0.85
N GLY A 346 -29.62 -20.06 0.39
CA GLY A 346 -30.60 -19.87 -0.68
C GLY A 346 -32.05 -19.71 -0.23
N LYS A 347 -32.37 -19.88 1.06
CA LYS A 347 -33.72 -19.61 1.59
C LYS A 347 -33.94 -18.11 1.72
N ARG A 348 -34.98 -17.62 1.07
CA ARG A 348 -35.30 -16.19 0.95
C ARG A 348 -36.12 -15.70 2.14
N THR A 349 -36.01 -14.41 2.45
CA THR A 349 -36.93 -13.69 3.34
C THR A 349 -38.17 -13.21 2.56
N ASN A 350 -39.36 -13.35 3.13
CA ASN A 350 -40.64 -12.91 2.52
C ASN A 350 -40.83 -11.36 2.50
N LEU A 351 -39.75 -10.60 2.46
CA LEU A 351 -39.73 -9.13 2.47
C LEU A 351 -39.42 -8.62 1.06
N LYS A 352 -40.36 -7.86 0.48
CA LYS A 352 -40.17 -7.16 -0.79
C LYS A 352 -39.11 -6.07 -0.62
N ASP A 353 -38.36 -5.78 -1.69
CA ASP A 353 -37.54 -4.58 -1.72
C ASP A 353 -38.40 -3.32 -1.67
N LYS A 354 -37.94 -2.31 -0.94
CA LYS A 354 -38.67 -1.05 -0.74
C LYS A 354 -38.54 -0.08 -1.92
N ILE A 355 -37.50 -0.19 -2.75
CA ILE A 355 -37.20 0.75 -3.83
C ILE A 355 -37.96 0.36 -5.11
N CYS A 356 -37.97 -0.93 -5.47
CA CYS A 356 -38.63 -1.44 -6.67
C CYS A 356 -39.94 -2.21 -6.42
N GLY A 357 -40.30 -2.48 -5.15
CA GLY A 357 -41.53 -3.20 -4.78
C GLY A 357 -41.58 -4.68 -5.19
N ARG A 358 -40.48 -5.21 -5.76
CA ARG A 358 -40.33 -6.58 -6.27
C ARG A 358 -39.27 -7.33 -5.47
N TYR A 359 -39.25 -8.66 -5.56
CA TYR A 359 -38.12 -9.43 -5.08
C TYR A 359 -37.10 -9.54 -6.23
N ARG A 360 -35.89 -9.03 -6.03
CA ARG A 360 -34.75 -9.21 -6.94
C ARG A 360 -33.57 -9.75 -6.14
N ASN A 361 -32.74 -10.56 -6.80
CA ASN A 361 -31.40 -10.88 -6.34
C ASN A 361 -30.44 -10.47 -7.45
N TYR A 362 -29.37 -9.77 -7.06
CA TYR A 362 -28.24 -9.47 -7.93
C TYR A 362 -27.13 -10.48 -7.66
N LEU A 363 -26.71 -11.19 -8.69
CA LEU A 363 -25.47 -11.94 -8.72
C LEU A 363 -24.53 -11.24 -9.70
N VAL A 364 -23.46 -10.65 -9.17
CA VAL A 364 -22.37 -10.04 -9.93
C VAL A 364 -21.21 -11.03 -9.96
N GLN A 365 -20.67 -11.31 -11.15
CA GLN A 365 -19.48 -12.14 -11.33
C GLN A 365 -18.54 -11.45 -12.31
N TYR A 366 -17.22 -11.56 -12.09
CA TYR A 366 -16.23 -11.25 -13.12
C TYR A 366 -15.74 -12.55 -13.75
N LYS A 367 -15.93 -12.70 -15.07
CA LYS A 367 -15.49 -13.88 -15.83
C LYS A 367 -15.00 -13.46 -17.20
N GLN A 368 -13.84 -13.97 -17.63
CA GLN A 368 -13.30 -13.78 -18.99
C GLN A 368 -13.30 -12.29 -19.45
N GLY A 369 -12.81 -11.39 -18.59
CA GLY A 369 -12.72 -9.95 -18.90
C GLY A 369 -14.06 -9.18 -18.89
N LYS A 370 -15.16 -9.81 -18.47
CA LYS A 370 -16.52 -9.25 -18.46
C LYS A 370 -17.12 -9.28 -17.05
N ILE A 371 -17.76 -8.16 -16.68
CA ILE A 371 -18.63 -8.08 -15.51
C ILE A 371 -20.01 -8.60 -15.94
N ILE A 372 -20.46 -9.71 -15.36
CA ILE A 372 -21.76 -10.31 -15.59
C ILE A 372 -22.64 -9.96 -14.39
N ILE A 373 -23.55 -8.99 -14.59
CA ILE A 373 -24.58 -8.64 -13.62
C ILE A 373 -25.86 -9.40 -14.02
N SER A 374 -26.23 -10.40 -13.23
CA SER A 374 -27.48 -11.12 -13.42
C SER A 374 -28.49 -10.70 -12.35
N CYS A 375 -29.57 -10.04 -12.78
CA CYS A 375 -30.72 -9.72 -11.95
C CYS A 375 -31.84 -10.73 -12.25
N LYS A 376 -32.19 -11.58 -11.28
CA LYS A 376 -33.36 -12.46 -11.39
C LYS A 376 -34.56 -11.76 -10.77
N GLU A 377 -35.42 -11.21 -11.62
CA GLU A 377 -36.73 -10.69 -11.21
C GLU A 377 -37.68 -11.85 -10.93
N ILE A 378 -38.32 -11.84 -9.75
CA ILE A 378 -39.17 -12.93 -9.30
C ILE A 378 -40.63 -12.59 -9.62
N VAL A 379 -41.20 -13.33 -10.57
CA VAL A 379 -42.64 -13.38 -10.79
C VAL A 379 -43.29 -14.06 -9.57
N ASN A 380 -44.36 -13.48 -9.04
CA ASN A 380 -45.12 -14.05 -7.92
C ASN A 380 -45.82 -15.35 -8.35
N ASN A 381 -45.14 -16.48 -8.20
CA ASN A 381 -45.81 -17.77 -8.09
C ASN A 381 -46.15 -18.00 -6.61
N ASN A 382 -47.43 -18.26 -6.33
CA ASN A 382 -47.93 -18.50 -4.99
C ASN A 382 -47.17 -19.66 -4.33
N TYR A 383 -46.32 -19.33 -3.35
CA TYR A 383 -45.68 -20.31 -2.48
C TYR A 383 -46.74 -20.84 -1.51
N ASN A 384 -47.34 -21.98 -1.85
CA ASN A 384 -48.06 -22.78 -0.86
C ASN A 384 -47.05 -23.36 0.13
N GLU A 385 -47.28 -23.20 1.43
CA GLU A 385 -46.34 -23.57 2.50
C GLU A 385 -46.15 -25.10 2.69
N ASN A 386 -46.77 -25.92 1.83
CA ASN A 386 -46.84 -27.37 1.95
C ASN A 386 -45.79 -28.15 1.12
N ASP A 387 -45.01 -27.50 0.24
CA ASP A 387 -43.89 -28.15 -0.48
C ASP A 387 -42.71 -28.40 0.49
N ARG A 388 -42.84 -29.40 1.37
CA ARG A 388 -41.75 -29.96 2.19
C ARG A 388 -41.05 -31.11 1.46
N GLU A 389 -39.75 -31.26 1.78
CA GLU A 389 -38.88 -32.39 1.45
C GLU A 389 -38.52 -32.63 -0.03
N PHE A 390 -37.50 -31.90 -0.48
CA PHE A 390 -36.60 -32.36 -1.55
C PHE A 390 -35.48 -33.25 -0.94
N SER A 391 -35.82 -34.48 -0.59
CA SER A 391 -34.86 -35.50 -0.14
C SER A 391 -35.12 -36.82 -0.89
N GLY A 392 -34.56 -36.94 -2.10
CA GLY A 392 -34.74 -38.14 -2.92
C GLY A 392 -34.32 -38.11 -4.38
N LEU A 393 -33.74 -37.01 -4.91
CA LEU A 393 -33.29 -36.97 -6.31
C LEU A 393 -31.87 -37.55 -6.48
N THR A 394 -31.74 -38.45 -7.45
CA THR A 394 -30.48 -39.04 -7.93
C THR A 394 -29.62 -38.01 -8.69
N GLU A 395 -28.33 -38.31 -8.89
CA GLU A 395 -27.44 -37.43 -9.69
C GLU A 395 -27.89 -37.29 -11.15
N GLU A 396 -28.38 -38.37 -11.78
CA GLU A 396 -28.91 -38.31 -13.15
C GLU A 396 -30.15 -37.41 -13.23
N GLU A 397 -31.05 -37.42 -12.23
CA GLU A 397 -32.20 -36.51 -12.20
C GLU A 397 -31.79 -35.04 -12.02
N LYS A 398 -30.63 -34.76 -11.39
CA LYS A 398 -30.08 -33.39 -11.35
C LYS A 398 -29.54 -32.96 -12.71
N GLN A 399 -28.90 -33.85 -13.44
CA GLN A 399 -28.31 -33.55 -14.76
C GLN A 399 -29.37 -33.49 -15.87
N ILE A 400 -30.35 -34.38 -15.88
CA ILE A 400 -31.45 -34.40 -16.87
C ILE A 400 -32.31 -33.13 -16.77
N ASN A 401 -32.52 -32.58 -15.56
CA ASN A 401 -33.22 -31.31 -15.37
C ASN A 401 -32.46 -30.06 -15.90
N VAL A 402 -31.20 -30.19 -16.30
CA VAL A 402 -30.47 -29.12 -17.00
C VAL A 402 -30.86 -29.06 -18.48
N PHE A 403 -31.30 -30.18 -19.09
CA PHE A 403 -31.46 -30.30 -20.54
C PHE A 403 -32.89 -30.10 -21.08
N LEU A 404 -33.92 -30.09 -20.23
CA LEU A 404 -35.32 -29.87 -20.63
C LEU A 404 -35.86 -28.51 -20.13
N ASN A 405 -35.48 -27.42 -20.80
CA ASN A 405 -35.93 -26.05 -20.46
C ASN A 405 -36.45 -25.23 -21.66
N MET A 406 -37.22 -25.86 -22.57
CA MET A 406 -37.88 -25.16 -23.69
C MET A 406 -39.42 -25.06 -23.58
N GLN A 407 -40.05 -25.49 -22.47
CA GLN A 407 -41.53 -25.47 -22.32
C GLN A 407 -42.02 -24.86 -21.00
N GLY A 408 -41.86 -23.54 -20.86
CA GLY A 408 -42.91 -22.65 -20.32
C GLY A 408 -43.32 -22.71 -18.84
N LYS A 409 -42.79 -23.60 -17.99
CA LYS A 409 -43.13 -23.64 -16.54
C LYS A 409 -41.90 -23.86 -15.65
N THR A 410 -41.20 -22.80 -15.29
CA THR A 410 -40.00 -22.86 -14.43
C THR A 410 -40.35 -22.89 -12.93
N LYS A 411 -40.17 -24.06 -12.28
CA LYS A 411 -39.95 -24.11 -10.82
C LYS A 411 -38.56 -23.50 -10.54
N ILE A 412 -38.51 -22.31 -9.95
CA ILE A 412 -37.27 -21.54 -9.78
C ILE A 412 -36.44 -22.12 -8.63
N LEU A 413 -35.29 -22.73 -8.95
CA LEU A 413 -34.32 -23.16 -7.93
C LEU A 413 -33.71 -21.94 -7.19
N PRO A 414 -33.54 -22.01 -5.86
CA PRO A 414 -32.89 -20.96 -5.09
C PRO A 414 -31.39 -20.85 -5.43
N VAL A 415 -30.82 -19.66 -5.27
CA VAL A 415 -29.36 -19.45 -5.38
C VAL A 415 -28.75 -19.85 -4.04
N GLY A 416 -28.19 -21.06 -3.95
CA GLY A 416 -27.62 -21.59 -2.71
C GLY A 416 -27.70 -23.12 -2.67
N CYS A 417 -26.91 -23.74 -1.80
CA CYS A 417 -26.84 -25.21 -1.72
C CYS A 417 -27.99 -25.87 -0.95
N GLY A 418 -28.97 -25.10 -0.45
CA GLY A 418 -30.13 -25.62 0.30
C GLY A 418 -29.82 -26.18 1.70
N LYS A 419 -28.54 -26.20 2.11
CA LYS A 419 -28.12 -26.68 3.44
C LYS A 419 -28.27 -25.60 4.51
N SER A 420 -28.67 -26.01 5.71
CA SER A 420 -28.74 -25.15 6.90
C SER A 420 -27.37 -24.90 7.50
N PHE A 421 -27.08 -23.66 7.90
CA PHE A 421 -25.92 -23.30 8.70
C PHE A 421 -26.31 -22.36 9.84
N ASN A 422 -25.60 -22.48 10.97
CA ASN A 422 -25.82 -21.64 12.14
C ASN A 422 -24.98 -20.35 12.02
N TRP A 423 -25.65 -19.21 12.10
CA TRP A 423 -25.05 -17.89 12.00
C TRP A 423 -24.15 -17.57 13.19
N ASN A 424 -24.39 -18.18 14.35
CA ASN A 424 -23.60 -17.99 15.57
C ASN A 424 -22.43 -18.99 15.68
N ASP A 425 -22.29 -19.92 14.72
CA ASP A 425 -21.18 -20.89 14.71
C ASP A 425 -19.83 -20.20 14.46
N PRO A 426 -18.85 -20.27 15.39
CA PRO A 426 -17.56 -19.61 15.23
C PRO A 426 -16.69 -20.24 14.15
N MET A 427 -16.87 -21.53 13.78
CA MET A 427 -16.05 -22.23 12.76
C MET A 427 -16.27 -21.72 11.32
N VAL A 428 -17.06 -20.66 11.16
CA VAL A 428 -17.46 -20.10 9.86
C VAL A 428 -17.17 -18.57 9.83
N ASN A 429 -16.47 -18.06 10.83
CA ASN A 429 -16.01 -16.66 10.92
C ASN A 429 -14.56 -16.49 10.41
N ASP A 430 -14.16 -17.19 9.35
CA ASP A 430 -12.83 -17.05 8.69
C ASP A 430 -12.61 -15.70 7.96
N CYS A 431 -13.27 -14.63 8.41
CA CYS A 431 -12.71 -13.29 8.29
C CYS A 431 -11.70 -13.13 9.43
N THR A 432 -10.47 -13.57 9.17
CA THR A 432 -9.36 -13.64 10.14
C THR A 432 -9.15 -12.33 10.93
N GLU A 433 -8.51 -12.42 12.10
CA GLU A 433 -8.18 -11.28 12.99
C GLU A 433 -7.49 -10.11 12.25
N GLU A 434 -6.80 -10.38 11.14
CA GLU A 434 -6.18 -9.35 10.30
C GLU A 434 -7.19 -8.53 9.48
N VAL A 435 -8.35 -9.08 9.12
CA VAL A 435 -9.49 -8.34 8.56
C VAL A 435 -10.11 -7.45 9.64
N GLU A 436 -10.28 -7.99 10.84
CA GLU A 436 -10.88 -7.32 11.99
C GLU A 436 -10.06 -6.08 12.42
N ARG A 437 -8.73 -6.22 12.51
CA ARG A 437 -7.81 -5.12 12.80
C ARG A 437 -7.84 -4.00 11.75
N LYS A 438 -8.06 -4.33 10.46
CA LYS A 438 -8.09 -3.36 9.36
C LYS A 438 -9.45 -2.65 9.19
N LEU A 439 -10.54 -3.22 9.70
CA LEU A 439 -11.86 -2.60 9.65
C LEU A 439 -12.06 -1.56 10.78
N ASN A 440 -11.41 -1.76 11.93
CA ASN A 440 -11.51 -0.83 13.08
C ASN A 440 -10.78 0.51 12.86
N GLU A 441 -9.92 0.64 11.83
CA GLU A 441 -9.25 1.90 11.47
C GLU A 441 -10.15 2.87 10.66
N ILE A 442 -11.39 2.49 10.30
CA ILE A 442 -12.07 3.07 9.10
C ILE A 442 -13.37 3.89 9.35
N CYS A 443 -14.10 3.79 10.47
CA CYS A 443 -15.48 4.34 10.56
C CYS A 443 -15.81 5.20 11.81
N LEU A 444 -16.39 6.40 11.59
CA LEU A 444 -17.18 7.19 12.55
C LEU A 444 -18.38 7.91 11.87
N SER A 445 -19.53 7.94 12.57
CA SER A 445 -20.74 8.82 12.48
C SER A 445 -21.74 8.82 11.27
N ASP A 446 -22.97 8.35 11.57
CA ASP A 446 -24.31 9.03 11.56
C ASP A 446 -25.26 9.27 10.32
N TYR A 447 -26.59 9.01 10.51
CA TYR A 447 -27.77 9.35 9.65
C TYR A 447 -28.50 8.24 8.78
N ASP A 448 -29.47 7.46 9.29
CA ASP A 448 -30.34 6.36 8.66
C ASP A 448 -30.77 6.38 7.14
N SER A 449 -31.22 5.32 6.41
CA SER A 449 -31.43 3.83 6.58
C SER A 449 -31.90 3.10 5.26
N GLY A 450 -32.04 1.75 5.22
CA GLY A 450 -32.89 0.97 4.26
C GLY A 450 -32.28 -0.25 3.51
N VAL A 451 -32.75 -1.51 3.70
CA VAL A 451 -31.99 -2.76 3.37
C VAL A 451 -32.61 -3.73 2.33
N MET A 452 -31.78 -4.37 1.48
CA MET A 452 -32.08 -5.47 0.53
C MET A 452 -31.08 -6.68 0.65
N ASN A 453 -31.26 -7.78 -0.11
CA ASN A 453 -30.39 -8.99 -0.13
C ASN A 453 -29.42 -9.02 -1.34
N ILE A 454 -28.20 -9.52 -1.14
CA ILE A 454 -27.17 -9.76 -2.19
C ILE A 454 -26.63 -11.19 -2.04
N ALA A 455 -26.28 -11.85 -3.15
CA ALA A 455 -25.53 -13.11 -3.15
C ALA A 455 -24.41 -13.09 -4.21
N VAL A 456 -23.17 -13.38 -3.80
CA VAL A 456 -22.01 -13.47 -4.70
C VAL A 456 -21.55 -14.93 -4.79
N ASN A 457 -21.33 -15.41 -6.01
CA ASN A 457 -21.00 -16.81 -6.28
C ASN A 457 -19.57 -16.97 -6.82
N LEU A 458 -18.73 -17.65 -6.05
CA LEU A 458 -17.39 -18.06 -6.44
C LEU A 458 -17.47 -19.21 -7.45
N GLY A 459 -16.57 -19.22 -8.43
CA GLY A 459 -16.36 -20.39 -9.29
C GLY A 459 -15.66 -21.51 -8.53
N GLU A 460 -15.74 -22.73 -9.06
CA GLU A 460 -15.06 -23.90 -8.49
C GLU A 460 -13.54 -23.68 -8.48
N ILE A 461 -12.94 -24.04 -7.34
CA ILE A 461 -11.50 -24.14 -7.15
C ILE A 461 -11.28 -25.57 -6.63
N GLU A 462 -10.68 -26.42 -7.45
CA GLU A 462 -10.11 -27.68 -6.96
C GLU A 462 -8.91 -27.37 -6.04
N LEU A 463 -8.76 -28.17 -4.98
CA LEU A 463 -7.75 -27.99 -3.92
C LEU A 463 -6.39 -28.56 -4.32
#